data_AF-A0A1V5UKU2-F1
#
_entry.id   AF-A0A1V5UKU2-F1
#
_cell.length_a   1.000
_cell.length_b   1.000
_cell.length_c   1.000
_cell.angle_alpha   90.00
_cell.angle_beta   90.00
_cell.angle_gamma   90.00
#
_symmetry.space_group_name_H-M   'P 1'
#
loop_
_entity.id
_entity.type
_entity.pdbx_description
1 polymer ?
#
loop_
_entity_poly.entity_id
_entity_poly.type
_entity_poly.pdbx_seq_one_letter_code
_entity_poly.pdbx_strand_id
1 'polypeptide(L)'
;MNKIIKKILAPFVLLSLAVGAGLSVSITKEPVEVKAATTDGSEWKRVNSLADLTSGDWYVFMGEAATKNVMSVSRGKDFQERFLLPNNTNANDLGTNTIDDQAIVWTLTGSGSSFKINSVKDGASGYLYYSGSSNAVNYGNIQQDWTFAYSSGLFVITNPGGRKLQYNSSAPRFATYSSGQKDIALYKYTVFSSPLVSLSYEGTPITDYYEGDSFDPTGLTFTAHFEDTSSVDVTGSVSFSPDPLTVGTTKVTASYTMGGITKSIDITGLNVTINPFQLVGSYEFGASGHTSWPISTGMGTYFGSGYGVSNASSGGRVKAARLLESVPVASTIRVTIESITNDATNTTDVSVYGLNYNGERITGVSGTYTNPTNDGLSNIDALKNRAAEFPGEFTFAPPVDVKIYGLEVVFASSAKRSLLCKITVKRALGTDAEQAAAFVKLVNSDVGSSANGKCVDVLATLQNDYTILSAGAKAIYEGASDADSIAAKQRIAYLQAWVAAHTPSGSRYIENSSATIINVALIGALGLTAIFGFYFLTKKKKQV
;
A
#
# COMPACT_ATOMS: atom_id res chain seq x y z
N MET A 1 -60.72 20.71 -30.08
CA MET A 1 -60.94 19.99 -31.36
C MET A 1 -59.80 19.01 -31.60
N ASN A 2 -60.14 17.88 -32.21
CA ASN A 2 -59.48 16.58 -32.21
C ASN A 2 -58.10 16.45 -32.87
N LYS A 3 -57.33 15.48 -32.33
CA LYS A 3 -56.53 14.39 -32.93
C LYS A 3 -55.68 14.67 -34.20
N ILE A 4 -54.34 14.50 -34.14
CA ILE A 4 -53.53 13.30 -34.46
C ILE A 4 -53.87 12.63 -35.82
N ILE A 5 -52.87 12.37 -36.69
CA ILE A 5 -52.46 11.02 -37.19
C ILE A 5 -51.78 10.99 -38.59
N LYS A 6 -50.55 10.42 -38.55
CA LYS A 6 -49.82 9.48 -39.45
C LYS A 6 -49.59 9.76 -40.94
N LYS A 7 -48.30 9.66 -41.27
CA LYS A 7 -47.72 9.26 -42.56
C LYS A 7 -47.79 7.74 -42.74
N ILE A 8 -48.18 7.30 -43.94
CA ILE A 8 -47.91 5.97 -44.53
C ILE A 8 -47.61 6.21 -46.01
N LEU A 9 -46.57 5.52 -46.52
CA LEU A 9 -46.51 4.80 -47.81
C LEU A 9 -45.07 4.79 -48.37
N ALA A 10 -44.49 3.59 -48.49
CA ALA A 10 -43.69 3.16 -49.67
C ALA A 10 -44.67 2.50 -50.67
N PRO A 11 -44.37 2.22 -51.97
CA PRO A 11 -43.57 1.03 -52.37
C PRO A 11 -42.96 1.04 -53.82
N PHE A 12 -42.55 -0.15 -54.32
CA PHE A 12 -42.16 -0.66 -55.68
C PHE A 12 -40.65 -0.98 -55.84
N VAL A 13 -40.11 -2.16 -56.25
CA VAL A 13 -40.53 -3.44 -56.91
C VAL A 13 -39.46 -4.52 -56.60
N LEU A 14 -39.72 -5.74 -56.10
CA LEU A 14 -40.20 -6.99 -56.73
C LEU A 14 -39.21 -7.68 -57.72
N LEU A 15 -38.57 -8.78 -57.30
CA LEU A 15 -38.34 -9.94 -58.18
C LEU A 15 -38.39 -11.24 -57.35
N SER A 16 -39.20 -12.17 -57.84
CA SER A 16 -39.69 -13.41 -57.22
C SER A 16 -39.04 -14.64 -57.84
N LEU A 17 -38.82 -15.70 -57.04
CA LEU A 17 -38.99 -17.14 -57.36
C LEU A 17 -38.55 -17.98 -56.15
N ALA A 18 -39.18 -19.09 -55.74
CA ALA A 18 -40.57 -19.49 -55.52
C ALA A 18 -40.47 -20.90 -54.89
N VAL A 19 -41.10 -21.09 -53.72
CA VAL A 19 -41.71 -22.33 -53.17
C VAL A 19 -40.78 -23.53 -52.90
N GLY A 20 -40.79 -24.25 -51.77
CA GLY A 20 -41.62 -24.25 -50.56
C GLY A 20 -41.45 -25.60 -49.86
N ALA A 21 -41.25 -25.62 -48.55
CA ALA A 21 -41.53 -26.73 -47.63
C ALA A 21 -41.39 -26.20 -46.20
N GLY A 22 -42.35 -26.51 -45.34
CA GLY A 22 -42.52 -25.87 -44.03
C GLY A 22 -41.31 -26.01 -43.10
N LEU A 23 -40.87 -24.89 -42.55
CA LEU A 23 -40.10 -24.90 -41.32
C LEU A 23 -41.04 -25.30 -40.18
N SER A 24 -41.03 -26.59 -39.87
CA SER A 24 -41.21 -26.99 -38.48
C SER A 24 -40.01 -26.45 -37.72
N VAL A 25 -40.24 -25.51 -36.79
CA VAL A 25 -39.26 -25.19 -35.76
C VAL A 25 -39.22 -26.41 -34.85
N SER A 26 -38.38 -27.38 -35.20
CA SER A 26 -37.88 -28.32 -34.21
C SER A 26 -36.97 -27.51 -33.30
N ILE A 27 -37.43 -27.25 -32.07
CA ILE A 27 -36.54 -26.87 -31.00
C ILE A 27 -35.73 -28.13 -30.69
N THR A 28 -34.74 -28.43 -31.53
CA THR A 28 -33.60 -29.22 -31.06
C THR A 28 -32.88 -28.32 -30.09
N LYS A 29 -33.11 -28.59 -28.81
CA LYS A 29 -32.23 -28.15 -27.73
C LYS A 29 -30.89 -28.84 -28.01
N GLU A 30 -30.07 -28.22 -28.85
CA GLU A 30 -28.64 -28.51 -28.91
C GLU A 30 -28.15 -28.38 -27.45
N PRO A 31 -27.52 -29.42 -26.87
CA PRO A 31 -26.90 -29.26 -25.57
C PRO A 31 -25.87 -28.14 -25.72
N VAL A 32 -25.93 -27.15 -24.84
CA VAL A 32 -24.87 -26.15 -24.71
C VAL A 32 -23.64 -26.89 -24.18
N GLU A 33 -22.86 -27.48 -25.08
CA GLU A 33 -21.50 -27.95 -24.78
C GLU A 33 -20.53 -26.82 -25.13
N VAL A 34 -20.31 -25.96 -24.15
CA VAL A 34 -19.03 -25.27 -23.99
C VAL A 34 -18.63 -25.48 -22.54
N LYS A 35 -18.11 -26.68 -22.22
CA LYS A 35 -17.41 -26.91 -20.95
C LYS A 35 -16.11 -26.11 -20.99
N ALA A 36 -15.90 -25.26 -20.00
CA ALA A 36 -14.72 -24.43 -19.91
C ALA A 36 -13.47 -25.30 -19.71
N ALA A 37 -12.48 -25.21 -20.60
CA ALA A 37 -11.21 -25.94 -20.52
C ALA A 37 -10.41 -25.60 -19.23
N THR A 38 -10.77 -24.53 -18.53
CA THR A 38 -10.21 -24.14 -17.24
C THR A 38 -11.25 -23.41 -16.38
N THR A 39 -11.22 -23.61 -15.06
CA THR A 39 -12.10 -22.96 -14.06
C THR A 39 -11.29 -22.27 -12.96
N ASP A 40 -11.89 -21.34 -12.22
CA ASP A 40 -11.20 -20.66 -11.11
C ASP A 40 -11.22 -21.54 -9.85
N GLY A 41 -10.10 -21.62 -9.14
CA GLY A 41 -9.92 -22.46 -7.96
C GLY A 41 -10.86 -22.09 -6.80
N SER A 42 -11.35 -20.85 -6.76
CA SER A 42 -12.37 -20.41 -5.81
C SER A 42 -13.73 -21.07 -6.06
N GLU A 43 -13.96 -21.66 -7.24
CA GLU A 43 -15.20 -22.37 -7.62
C GLU A 43 -15.18 -23.84 -7.15
N TRP A 44 -14.06 -24.30 -6.59
CA TRP A 44 -13.87 -25.66 -6.11
C TRP A 44 -13.91 -25.68 -4.59
N LYS A 45 -15.07 -26.03 -4.02
CA LYS A 45 -15.30 -25.97 -2.57
C LYS A 45 -14.95 -27.28 -1.88
N ARG A 46 -14.32 -27.19 -0.71
CA ARG A 46 -13.93 -28.35 0.10
C ARG A 46 -15.16 -29.16 0.50
N VAL A 47 -15.08 -30.47 0.27
CA VAL A 47 -16.09 -31.44 0.69
C VAL A 47 -15.81 -31.85 2.13
N ASN A 48 -16.80 -31.67 3.02
CA ASN A 48 -16.63 -31.86 4.47
C ASN A 48 -17.43 -33.04 5.04
N SER A 49 -18.14 -33.80 4.20
CA SER A 49 -18.86 -35.00 4.61
C SER A 49 -19.10 -35.95 3.45
N LEU A 50 -19.45 -37.20 3.77
CA LEU A 50 -19.85 -38.18 2.76
C LEU A 50 -21.16 -37.78 2.05
N ALA A 51 -22.07 -37.10 2.74
CA ALA A 51 -23.36 -36.68 2.21
C ALA A 51 -23.25 -35.63 1.09
N ASP A 52 -22.12 -34.93 1.03
CA ASP A 52 -21.84 -33.91 0.01
C ASP A 52 -21.35 -34.51 -1.32
N LEU A 53 -21.03 -35.81 -1.34
CA LEU A 53 -20.66 -36.53 -2.56
C LEU A 53 -21.90 -36.88 -3.39
N THR A 54 -21.88 -36.41 -4.62
CA THR A 54 -22.96 -36.56 -5.60
C THR A 54 -22.42 -37.21 -6.87
N SER A 55 -23.20 -38.16 -7.40
CA SER A 55 -22.88 -38.84 -8.65
C SER A 55 -22.93 -37.88 -9.82
N GLY A 56 -21.93 -37.95 -10.71
CA GLY A 56 -21.82 -37.13 -11.91
C GLY A 56 -21.08 -35.81 -11.73
N ASP A 57 -20.86 -35.37 -10.49
CA ASP A 57 -20.18 -34.09 -10.22
C ASP A 57 -18.66 -34.21 -10.30
N TRP A 58 -18.01 -33.05 -10.42
CA TRP A 58 -16.56 -32.94 -10.61
C TRP A 58 -15.83 -32.68 -9.31
N TYR A 59 -14.69 -33.35 -9.17
CA TYR A 59 -13.86 -33.33 -7.97
C TYR A 59 -12.37 -33.23 -8.29
N VAL A 60 -11.66 -32.49 -7.46
CA VAL A 60 -10.19 -32.47 -7.38
C VAL A 60 -9.77 -33.23 -6.12
N PHE A 61 -8.80 -34.14 -6.26
CA PHE A 61 -8.27 -34.97 -5.18
C PHE A 61 -6.91 -34.41 -4.73
N MET A 62 -6.81 -34.04 -3.46
CA MET A 62 -5.61 -33.44 -2.88
C MET A 62 -4.99 -34.32 -1.81
N GLY A 63 -3.65 -34.34 -1.74
CA GLY A 63 -2.88 -35.20 -0.83
C GLY A 63 -2.92 -34.82 0.65
N GLU A 64 -3.68 -33.79 1.01
CA GLU A 64 -4.03 -33.29 2.34
C GLU A 64 -4.90 -32.03 2.15
N ALA A 65 -5.52 -31.52 3.21
CA ALA A 65 -6.23 -30.24 3.15
C ALA A 65 -5.23 -29.07 3.01
N ALA A 66 -5.62 -28.05 2.24
CA ALA A 66 -4.85 -26.81 2.07
C ALA A 66 -3.39 -27.01 1.57
N THR A 67 -3.13 -28.01 0.72
CA THR A 67 -1.83 -28.22 0.05
C THR A 67 -1.88 -27.92 -1.44
N LYS A 68 -0.71 -27.91 -2.11
CA LYS A 68 -0.62 -27.78 -3.58
C LYS A 68 -0.58 -29.12 -4.32
N ASN A 69 -0.60 -30.24 -3.60
CA ASN A 69 -0.34 -31.56 -4.18
C ASN A 69 -1.66 -32.17 -4.66
N VAL A 70 -1.90 -32.14 -5.97
CA VAL A 70 -3.13 -32.61 -6.61
C VAL A 70 -2.87 -33.88 -7.40
N MET A 71 -3.83 -34.80 -7.39
CA MET A 71 -3.77 -36.01 -8.19
C MET A 71 -4.05 -35.70 -9.66
N SER A 72 -3.03 -35.84 -10.50
CA SER A 72 -3.15 -35.74 -11.94
C SER A 72 -3.96 -36.90 -12.50
N VAL A 73 -4.67 -36.67 -13.61
CA VAL A 73 -5.27 -37.75 -14.44
C VAL A 73 -4.22 -38.49 -15.28
N SER A 74 -2.96 -38.06 -15.23
CA SER A 74 -1.83 -38.72 -15.88
C SER A 74 -1.19 -39.78 -14.98
N ARG A 75 -0.87 -40.92 -15.58
CA ARG A 75 -0.31 -42.10 -14.90
C ARG A 75 1.21 -42.17 -15.08
N GLY A 76 1.93 -42.32 -13.97
CA GLY A 76 3.36 -42.64 -13.95
C GLY A 76 3.55 -44.10 -13.52
N LYS A 77 3.74 -45.03 -14.46
CA LYS A 77 3.85 -46.47 -14.16
C LYS A 77 2.69 -46.96 -13.28
N ASP A 78 2.91 -47.44 -12.05
CA ASP A 78 1.86 -47.99 -11.19
C ASP A 78 1.26 -46.97 -10.19
N PHE A 79 1.31 -45.68 -10.50
CA PHE A 79 0.75 -44.61 -9.66
C PHE A 79 0.19 -43.45 -10.49
N GLN A 80 -0.61 -42.59 -9.85
CA GLN A 80 -0.99 -41.30 -10.43
C GLN A 80 0.05 -40.24 -10.06
N GLU A 81 0.42 -39.42 -11.04
CA GLU A 81 1.41 -38.37 -10.84
C GLU A 81 0.84 -37.24 -9.97
N ARG A 82 1.75 -36.53 -9.29
CA ARG A 82 1.39 -35.29 -8.61
C ARG A 82 1.42 -34.15 -9.62
N PHE A 83 0.30 -33.46 -9.78
CA PHE A 83 0.25 -32.11 -10.30
C PHE A 83 0.46 -31.10 -9.16
N LEU A 84 1.30 -30.09 -9.37
CA LEU A 84 1.56 -29.05 -8.38
C LEU A 84 0.83 -27.77 -8.76
N LEU A 85 -0.14 -27.36 -7.95
CA LEU A 85 -0.83 -26.08 -8.15
C LEU A 85 0.17 -24.92 -8.00
N PRO A 86 0.10 -23.86 -8.85
CA PRO A 86 1.01 -22.72 -8.75
C PRO A 86 0.87 -21.94 -7.43
N ASN A 87 -0.36 -21.64 -7.01
CA ASN A 87 -0.68 -20.77 -5.89
C ASN A 87 -1.10 -21.56 -4.64
N ASN A 88 -1.00 -20.93 -3.47
CA ASN A 88 -1.46 -21.53 -2.21
C ASN A 88 -2.98 -21.72 -2.24
N THR A 89 -3.46 -22.87 -1.76
CA THR A 89 -4.89 -23.13 -1.48
C THR A 89 -5.24 -22.67 -0.06
N ASN A 90 -6.52 -22.70 0.31
CA ASN A 90 -6.97 -22.40 1.67
C ASN A 90 -7.84 -23.52 2.27
N ALA A 91 -8.41 -23.29 3.45
CA ALA A 91 -9.21 -24.28 4.16
C ALA A 91 -10.56 -24.60 3.48
N ASN A 92 -11.02 -23.75 2.58
CA ASN A 92 -12.37 -23.75 2.02
C ASN A 92 -12.42 -24.04 0.51
N ASP A 93 -11.39 -23.63 -0.24
CA ASP A 93 -11.31 -23.81 -1.70
C ASP A 93 -9.86 -23.85 -2.22
N LEU A 94 -9.71 -23.94 -3.55
CA LEU A 94 -8.42 -24.05 -4.21
C LEU A 94 -7.74 -22.68 -4.45
N GLY A 95 -8.28 -21.58 -3.93
CA GLY A 95 -7.70 -20.23 -4.03
C GLY A 95 -7.65 -19.70 -5.47
N THR A 96 -6.70 -18.82 -5.76
CA THR A 96 -6.52 -18.14 -7.07
C THR A 96 -5.86 -19.03 -8.13
N ASN A 97 -6.00 -20.35 -8.03
CA ASN A 97 -5.44 -21.28 -9.01
C ASN A 97 -6.37 -21.39 -10.21
N THR A 98 -5.80 -21.61 -11.40
CA THR A 98 -6.58 -22.04 -12.57
C THR A 98 -6.62 -23.57 -12.61
N ILE A 99 -7.81 -24.14 -12.69
CA ILE A 99 -8.04 -25.59 -12.67
C ILE A 99 -8.33 -26.07 -14.08
N ASP A 100 -7.37 -26.79 -14.66
CA ASP A 100 -7.51 -27.48 -15.95
C ASP A 100 -8.23 -28.82 -15.74
N ASP A 101 -9.42 -28.93 -16.30
CA ASP A 101 -10.26 -30.11 -16.13
C ASP A 101 -9.63 -31.36 -16.78
N GLN A 102 -8.90 -31.17 -17.87
CA GLN A 102 -8.20 -32.24 -18.59
C GLN A 102 -6.98 -32.79 -17.85
N ALA A 103 -6.47 -32.06 -16.86
CA ALA A 103 -5.24 -32.41 -16.15
C ALA A 103 -5.48 -33.03 -14.77
N ILE A 104 -6.48 -32.55 -14.03
CA ILE A 104 -6.59 -32.82 -12.58
C ILE A 104 -8.01 -33.10 -12.07
N VAL A 105 -9.02 -33.14 -12.94
CA VAL A 105 -10.42 -33.31 -12.53
C VAL A 105 -10.91 -34.74 -12.73
N TRP A 106 -11.66 -35.20 -11.73
CA TRP A 106 -12.25 -36.52 -11.64
C TRP A 106 -13.76 -36.42 -11.46
N THR A 107 -14.50 -37.36 -12.04
CA THR A 107 -15.93 -37.56 -11.81
C THR A 107 -16.14 -38.74 -10.88
N LEU A 108 -17.07 -38.60 -9.94
CA LEU A 108 -17.54 -39.70 -9.11
C LEU A 108 -18.86 -40.24 -9.65
N THR A 109 -18.99 -41.56 -9.84
CA THR A 109 -20.25 -42.20 -10.25
C THR A 109 -20.63 -43.29 -9.27
N GLY A 110 -21.75 -43.13 -8.56
CA GLY A 110 -22.14 -44.06 -7.49
C GLY A 110 -23.07 -43.41 -6.46
N SER A 111 -23.21 -44.02 -5.28
CA SER A 111 -24.06 -43.50 -4.22
C SER A 111 -23.61 -43.95 -2.83
N GLY A 112 -24.03 -43.20 -1.80
CA GLY A 112 -23.69 -43.49 -0.41
C GLY A 112 -22.18 -43.42 -0.18
N SER A 113 -21.57 -44.55 0.18
CA SER A 113 -20.12 -44.67 0.38
C SER A 113 -19.39 -45.33 -0.79
N SER A 114 -20.06 -45.67 -1.89
CA SER A 114 -19.48 -46.48 -2.98
C SER A 114 -19.50 -45.72 -4.30
N PHE A 115 -18.31 -45.37 -4.82
CA PHE A 115 -18.17 -44.63 -6.07
C PHE A 115 -17.11 -45.23 -6.98
N LYS A 116 -17.37 -45.18 -8.29
CA LYS A 116 -16.38 -45.29 -9.35
C LYS A 116 -15.74 -43.92 -9.56
N ILE A 117 -14.45 -43.90 -9.86
CA ILE A 117 -13.66 -42.68 -10.08
C ILE A 117 -13.17 -42.70 -11.53
N ASN A 118 -13.60 -41.74 -12.35
CA ASN A 118 -13.18 -41.61 -13.75
C ASN A 118 -12.67 -40.20 -14.05
N SER A 119 -11.76 -40.05 -15.01
CA SER A 119 -11.31 -38.70 -15.43
C SER A 119 -12.34 -38.01 -16.31
N VAL A 120 -12.25 -36.68 -16.41
CA VAL A 120 -12.97 -35.88 -17.42
C VAL A 120 -12.15 -35.63 -18.69
N LYS A 121 -10.98 -36.27 -18.83
CA LYS A 121 -10.08 -36.12 -19.96
C LYS A 121 -10.72 -36.52 -21.30
N ASP A 122 -10.74 -35.59 -22.25
CA ASP A 122 -11.28 -35.74 -23.60
C ASP A 122 -10.51 -36.78 -24.40
N GLY A 123 -11.24 -37.58 -25.18
CA GLY A 123 -10.68 -38.64 -26.01
C GLY A 123 -10.15 -39.85 -25.23
N ALA A 124 -10.25 -39.90 -23.90
CA ALA A 124 -9.80 -41.00 -23.05
C ALA A 124 -10.80 -41.31 -21.91
N SER A 125 -11.60 -42.36 -22.06
CA SER A 125 -12.46 -42.86 -20.99
C SER A 125 -11.69 -43.80 -20.06
N GLY A 126 -11.12 -43.29 -18.96
CA GLY A 126 -10.40 -44.12 -18.00
C GLY A 126 -10.91 -43.96 -16.56
N TYR A 127 -10.94 -45.10 -15.88
CA TYR A 127 -11.28 -45.27 -14.48
C TYR A 127 -10.02 -45.55 -13.67
N LEU A 128 -10.02 -45.07 -12.43
CA LEU A 128 -9.02 -45.43 -11.43
C LEU A 128 -9.32 -46.85 -10.92
N TYR A 129 -8.34 -47.75 -11.00
CA TYR A 129 -8.51 -49.13 -10.56
C TYR A 129 -7.27 -49.73 -9.89
N TYR A 130 -7.52 -50.69 -9.00
CA TYR A 130 -6.49 -51.50 -8.36
C TYR A 130 -6.35 -52.85 -9.09
N SER A 131 -5.12 -53.21 -9.48
CA SER A 131 -4.83 -54.45 -10.22
C SER A 131 -4.44 -55.63 -9.33
N GLY A 132 -4.52 -55.50 -7.99
CA GLY A 132 -4.14 -56.58 -7.07
C GLY A 132 -2.67 -56.56 -6.61
N SER A 133 -1.85 -55.66 -7.15
CA SER A 133 -0.40 -55.60 -6.86
C SER A 133 -0.04 -54.47 -5.87
N SER A 134 0.69 -54.81 -4.80
CA SER A 134 1.34 -53.90 -3.83
C SER A 134 0.73 -52.48 -3.76
N ASN A 135 1.48 -51.42 -4.07
CA ASN A 135 1.01 -50.04 -3.98
C ASN A 135 0.35 -49.51 -5.27
N ALA A 136 0.01 -50.38 -6.21
CA ALA A 136 -0.39 -49.95 -7.54
C ALA A 136 -1.73 -49.19 -7.50
N VAL A 137 -1.83 -48.10 -8.26
CA VAL A 137 -3.10 -47.53 -8.71
C VAL A 137 -2.99 -47.24 -10.20
N ASN A 138 -3.91 -47.80 -10.96
CA ASN A 138 -3.88 -47.81 -12.41
C ASN A 138 -5.00 -46.93 -12.96
N TYR A 139 -4.85 -46.56 -14.23
CA TYR A 139 -5.83 -45.82 -15.00
C TYR A 139 -6.08 -46.56 -16.32
N GLY A 140 -7.35 -46.78 -16.66
CA GLY A 140 -7.76 -47.51 -17.87
C GLY A 140 -9.22 -47.93 -17.83
N ASN A 141 -9.61 -48.97 -18.57
CA ASN A 141 -11.03 -49.26 -18.81
C ASN A 141 -11.72 -50.10 -17.71
N ILE A 142 -11.00 -50.44 -16.63
CA ILE A 142 -11.53 -51.30 -15.56
C ILE A 142 -12.28 -50.42 -14.55
N GLN A 143 -13.58 -50.64 -14.43
CA GLN A 143 -14.42 -49.97 -13.45
C GLN A 143 -14.38 -50.73 -12.13
N GLN A 144 -14.15 -50.01 -11.03
CA GLN A 144 -14.18 -50.57 -9.69
C GLN A 144 -14.90 -49.62 -8.74
N ASP A 145 -15.68 -50.20 -7.84
CA ASP A 145 -16.28 -49.47 -6.74
C ASP A 145 -15.24 -49.27 -5.63
N TRP A 146 -14.97 -48.01 -5.31
CA TRP A 146 -14.13 -47.60 -4.21
C TRP A 146 -15.02 -47.20 -3.04
N THR A 147 -14.65 -47.60 -1.83
CA THR A 147 -15.36 -47.25 -0.60
C THR A 147 -14.79 -45.96 -0.02
N PHE A 148 -15.62 -44.93 0.09
CA PHE A 148 -15.32 -43.64 0.68
C PHE A 148 -15.80 -43.61 2.13
N ALA A 149 -14.92 -43.19 3.03
CA ALA A 149 -15.25 -42.83 4.40
C ALA A 149 -14.66 -41.47 4.72
N TYR A 150 -15.35 -40.68 5.53
CA TYR A 150 -14.88 -39.36 5.97
C TYR A 150 -14.50 -39.42 7.45
N SER A 151 -13.26 -39.07 7.78
CA SER A 151 -12.73 -39.11 9.14
C SER A 151 -11.60 -38.10 9.31
N SER A 152 -11.52 -37.46 10.47
CA SER A 152 -10.45 -36.50 10.80
C SER A 152 -10.27 -35.37 9.76
N GLY A 153 -11.36 -34.91 9.13
CA GLY A 153 -11.31 -33.82 8.15
C GLY A 153 -10.86 -34.23 6.74
N LEU A 154 -10.65 -35.52 6.48
CA LEU A 154 -10.17 -36.08 5.22
C LEU A 154 -10.98 -37.33 4.82
N PHE A 155 -10.84 -37.72 3.55
CA PHE A 155 -11.41 -38.93 2.99
C PHE A 155 -10.41 -40.08 3.01
N VAL A 156 -10.87 -41.21 3.54
CA VAL A 156 -10.25 -42.53 3.40
C VAL A 156 -10.95 -43.24 2.26
N ILE A 157 -10.24 -43.42 1.15
CA ILE A 157 -10.79 -43.98 -0.10
C ILE A 157 -10.16 -45.35 -0.32
N THR A 158 -10.95 -46.41 -0.18
CA THR A 158 -10.46 -47.79 -0.12
C THR A 158 -10.81 -48.55 -1.39
N ASN A 159 -9.83 -49.21 -2.00
CA ASN A 159 -10.06 -50.06 -3.17
C ASN A 159 -10.69 -51.41 -2.77
N PRO A 160 -11.18 -52.21 -3.74
CA PRO A 160 -11.75 -53.53 -3.45
C PRO A 160 -10.80 -54.52 -2.74
N GLY A 161 -9.49 -54.31 -2.83
CA GLY A 161 -8.47 -55.10 -2.13
C GLY A 161 -8.14 -54.62 -0.71
N GLY A 162 -8.88 -53.64 -0.17
CA GLY A 162 -8.72 -53.13 1.19
C GLY A 162 -7.57 -52.13 1.39
N ARG A 163 -6.93 -51.65 0.32
CA ARG A 163 -5.86 -50.63 0.43
C ARG A 163 -6.42 -49.24 0.19
N LYS A 164 -5.81 -48.23 0.81
CA LYS A 164 -6.26 -46.84 0.80
C LYS A 164 -5.53 -46.04 -0.28
N LEU A 165 -6.25 -45.29 -1.10
CA LEU A 165 -5.67 -44.25 -1.96
C LEU A 165 -5.13 -43.12 -1.07
N GLN A 166 -3.82 -42.88 -1.13
CA GLN A 166 -3.14 -41.92 -0.27
C GLN A 166 -2.01 -41.21 -1.03
N TYR A 167 -1.61 -40.04 -0.53
CA TYR A 167 -0.48 -39.26 -1.05
C TYR A 167 0.80 -39.54 -0.26
N ASN A 168 1.89 -39.80 -0.98
CA ASN A 168 3.22 -40.01 -0.42
C ASN A 168 4.10 -38.77 -0.62
N SER A 169 4.42 -38.07 0.47
CA SER A 169 5.23 -36.84 0.41
C SER A 169 6.72 -37.10 0.21
N SER A 170 7.23 -38.27 0.62
CA SER A 170 8.65 -38.63 0.49
C SER A 170 9.01 -39.05 -0.95
N ALA A 171 8.04 -39.55 -1.69
CA ALA A 171 8.12 -39.82 -3.12
C ALA A 171 6.83 -39.31 -3.78
N PRO A 172 6.74 -37.98 -4.08
CA PRO A 172 5.51 -37.27 -4.44
C PRO A 172 4.66 -37.97 -5.51
N ARG A 173 3.66 -38.73 -5.08
CA ARG A 173 2.72 -39.46 -5.94
C ARG A 173 1.47 -39.91 -5.18
N PHE A 174 0.44 -40.27 -5.93
CA PHE A 174 -0.79 -40.88 -5.41
C PHE A 174 -0.81 -42.37 -5.76
N ALA A 175 -0.96 -43.21 -4.73
CA ALA A 175 -0.87 -44.65 -4.83
C ALA A 175 -1.74 -45.31 -3.76
N THR A 176 -1.85 -46.64 -3.78
CA THR A 176 -2.60 -47.38 -2.76
C THR A 176 -1.68 -47.89 -1.66
N TYR A 177 -2.02 -47.70 -0.39
CA TYR A 177 -1.18 -48.09 0.74
C TYR A 177 -2.01 -48.79 1.82
N SER A 178 -1.36 -49.61 2.64
CA SER A 178 -1.99 -50.21 3.83
C SER A 178 -2.14 -49.20 4.97
N SER A 179 -1.15 -48.31 5.13
CA SER A 179 -1.12 -47.27 6.15
C SER A 179 0.10 -46.34 5.95
N GLY A 180 0.18 -45.28 6.75
CA GLY A 180 1.40 -44.46 6.92
C GLY A 180 1.59 -43.33 5.92
N GLN A 181 0.70 -43.20 4.92
CA GLN A 181 0.68 -42.08 3.98
C GLN A 181 -0.49 -41.14 4.28
N LYS A 182 -0.57 -40.02 3.55
CA LYS A 182 -1.53 -38.94 3.80
C LYS A 182 -2.88 -39.22 3.12
N ASP A 183 -3.97 -39.06 3.88
CA ASP A 183 -5.34 -39.21 3.37
C ASP A 183 -5.75 -38.01 2.50
N ILE A 184 -6.89 -38.14 1.80
CA ILE A 184 -7.23 -37.27 0.67
C ILE A 184 -8.24 -36.19 1.08
N ALA A 185 -8.02 -34.95 0.65
CA ALA A 185 -9.08 -33.93 0.64
C ALA A 185 -9.75 -33.90 -0.73
N LEU A 186 -11.08 -33.74 -0.76
CA LEU A 186 -11.84 -33.56 -1.99
C LEU A 186 -12.35 -32.12 -2.08
N TYR A 187 -12.29 -31.57 -3.29
CA TYR A 187 -12.86 -30.27 -3.62
C TYR A 187 -13.80 -30.46 -4.78
N LYS A 188 -15.05 -30.05 -4.60
CA LYS A 188 -16.14 -30.23 -5.57
C LYS A 188 -16.33 -28.95 -6.36
N TYR A 189 -16.44 -29.05 -7.67
CA TYR A 189 -16.81 -27.91 -8.51
C TYR A 189 -18.25 -27.49 -8.19
N THR A 190 -18.43 -26.24 -7.76
CA THR A 190 -19.75 -25.64 -7.55
C THR A 190 -20.00 -24.63 -8.66
N VAL A 191 -20.91 -24.97 -9.59
CA VAL A 191 -21.49 -23.95 -10.47
C VAL A 191 -22.33 -23.05 -9.58
N PHE A 192 -22.05 -21.73 -9.57
CA PHE A 192 -22.89 -20.77 -8.86
C PHE A 192 -24.33 -20.92 -9.35
N SER A 193 -25.27 -21.06 -8.42
CA SER A 193 -26.67 -21.39 -8.72
C SER A 193 -27.37 -20.32 -9.58
N SER A 194 -26.76 -19.14 -9.73
CA SER A 194 -27.22 -18.10 -10.62
C SER A 194 -26.06 -17.23 -11.16
N PRO A 195 -26.03 -16.90 -12.47
CA PRO A 195 -25.01 -16.03 -13.07
C PRO A 195 -25.01 -14.60 -12.52
N LEU A 196 -23.83 -13.97 -12.47
CA LEU A 196 -23.66 -12.55 -12.10
C LEU A 196 -24.23 -11.61 -13.20
N VAL A 197 -25.16 -10.74 -12.82
CA VAL A 197 -25.87 -9.83 -13.73
C VAL A 197 -25.29 -8.42 -13.72
N SER A 198 -25.12 -7.85 -12.53
CA SER A 198 -24.66 -6.47 -12.37
C SER A 198 -23.90 -6.28 -11.05
N LEU A 199 -23.16 -5.17 -11.01
CA LEU A 199 -22.51 -4.64 -9.82
C LEU A 199 -23.09 -3.24 -9.58
N SER A 200 -23.47 -2.94 -8.34
CA SER A 200 -23.84 -1.60 -7.90
C SER A 200 -23.02 -1.20 -6.69
N TYR A 201 -22.99 0.10 -6.40
CA TYR A 201 -22.46 0.60 -5.14
C TYR A 201 -23.39 1.62 -4.52
N GLU A 202 -23.33 1.73 -3.20
CA GLU A 202 -23.96 2.80 -2.43
C GLU A 202 -22.91 3.48 -1.55
N GLY A 203 -23.23 4.67 -1.04
CA GLY A 203 -22.33 5.48 -0.23
C GLY A 203 -21.79 6.71 -0.95
N THR A 204 -20.92 7.46 -0.26
CA THR A 204 -20.29 8.68 -0.81
C THR A 204 -18.80 8.41 -0.97
N PRO A 205 -18.26 8.46 -2.20
CA PRO A 205 -16.84 8.24 -2.39
C PRO A 205 -16.03 9.42 -1.85
N ILE A 206 -14.82 9.13 -1.38
CA ILE A 206 -13.77 10.15 -1.27
C ILE A 206 -13.44 10.60 -2.69
N THR A 207 -13.44 11.91 -2.93
CA THR A 207 -13.25 12.49 -4.27
C THR A 207 -11.91 13.20 -4.44
N ASP A 208 -11.27 13.67 -3.37
CA ASP A 208 -10.01 14.40 -3.46
C ASP A 208 -8.83 13.47 -3.15
N TYR A 209 -7.87 13.43 -4.06
CA TYR A 209 -6.66 12.61 -3.96
C TYR A 209 -5.43 13.39 -4.43
N TYR A 210 -4.26 12.89 -4.03
CA TYR A 210 -3.00 13.28 -4.62
C TYR A 210 -2.51 12.23 -5.64
N GLU A 211 -1.66 12.69 -6.55
CA GLU A 211 -0.91 11.82 -7.45
C GLU A 211 -0.14 10.76 -6.65
N GLY A 212 -0.27 9.50 -7.08
CA GLY A 212 0.34 8.34 -6.45
C GLY A 212 -0.54 7.66 -5.41
N ASP A 213 -1.65 8.26 -4.98
CA ASP A 213 -2.57 7.64 -4.04
C ASP A 213 -3.30 6.45 -4.69
N SER A 214 -3.65 5.44 -3.89
CA SER A 214 -4.61 4.41 -4.27
C SER A 214 -6.03 4.89 -3.97
N PHE A 215 -7.01 4.40 -4.74
CA PHE A 215 -8.42 4.68 -4.45
C PHE A 215 -8.80 4.09 -3.08
N ASP A 216 -9.35 4.92 -2.19
CA ASP A 216 -9.83 4.50 -0.88
C ASP A 216 -11.35 4.24 -0.96
N PRO A 217 -11.79 2.97 -0.91
CA PRO A 217 -13.21 2.62 -0.99
C PRO A 217 -13.95 2.84 0.35
N THR A 218 -13.30 3.39 1.38
CA THR A 218 -13.93 3.65 2.68
C THR A 218 -15.20 4.49 2.51
N GLY A 219 -16.29 4.01 3.10
CA GLY A 219 -17.61 4.65 2.99
C GLY A 219 -18.44 4.19 1.80
N LEU A 220 -17.92 3.26 0.98
CA LEU A 220 -18.67 2.59 -0.08
C LEU A 220 -19.03 1.15 0.31
N THR A 221 -20.18 0.70 -0.17
CA THR A 221 -20.59 -0.71 -0.12
C THR A 221 -20.90 -1.17 -1.53
N PHE A 222 -20.32 -2.30 -1.94
CA PHE A 222 -20.53 -2.87 -3.27
C PHE A 222 -21.42 -4.10 -3.18
N THR A 223 -22.45 -4.15 -4.04
CA THR A 223 -23.43 -5.25 -4.08
C THR A 223 -23.42 -5.89 -5.46
N ALA A 224 -23.17 -7.19 -5.49
CA ALA A 224 -23.32 -8.02 -6.68
C ALA A 224 -24.76 -8.54 -6.78
N HIS A 225 -25.34 -8.53 -7.98
CA HIS A 225 -26.71 -9.00 -8.25
C HIS A 225 -26.70 -10.16 -9.24
N PHE A 226 -27.56 -11.15 -9.01
CA PHE A 226 -27.62 -12.40 -9.78
C PHE A 226 -28.96 -12.56 -10.52
N GLU A 227 -29.02 -13.45 -11.51
CA GLU A 227 -30.24 -13.67 -12.33
C GLU A 227 -31.42 -14.22 -11.52
N ASP A 228 -31.14 -14.95 -10.44
CA ASP A 228 -32.15 -15.49 -9.51
C ASP A 228 -32.68 -14.43 -8.54
N THR A 229 -32.37 -13.16 -8.79
CA THR A 229 -32.73 -11.96 -8.01
C THR A 229 -32.07 -11.85 -6.64
N SER A 230 -31.17 -12.78 -6.28
CA SER A 230 -30.37 -12.64 -5.08
C SER A 230 -29.28 -11.58 -5.24
N SER A 231 -28.80 -11.05 -4.11
CA SER A 231 -27.73 -10.07 -4.05
C SER A 231 -26.79 -10.36 -2.88
N VAL A 232 -25.50 -10.05 -3.02
CA VAL A 232 -24.46 -10.28 -2.01
C VAL A 232 -23.58 -9.04 -1.86
N ASP A 233 -23.22 -8.69 -0.62
CA ASP A 233 -22.18 -7.69 -0.32
C ASP A 233 -20.80 -8.25 -0.71
N VAL A 234 -20.14 -7.57 -1.64
CA VAL A 234 -18.84 -7.94 -2.20
C VAL A 234 -17.78 -6.88 -1.96
N THR A 235 -18.00 -5.96 -1.03
CA THR A 235 -17.11 -4.81 -0.75
C THR A 235 -15.65 -5.21 -0.58
N GLY A 236 -15.38 -6.31 0.14
CA GLY A 236 -14.02 -6.82 0.36
C GLY A 236 -13.38 -7.58 -0.82
N SER A 237 -14.11 -7.76 -1.93
CA SER A 237 -13.70 -8.58 -3.08
C SER A 237 -13.67 -7.79 -4.40
N VAL A 238 -13.87 -6.47 -4.35
CA VAL A 238 -13.82 -5.58 -5.51
C VAL A 238 -12.38 -5.15 -5.79
N SER A 239 -11.99 -5.16 -7.07
CA SER A 239 -10.75 -4.57 -7.55
C SER A 239 -11.00 -3.18 -8.15
N PHE A 240 -10.03 -2.27 -8.04
CA PHE A 240 -10.13 -0.89 -8.51
C PHE A 240 -9.04 -0.57 -9.54
N SER A 241 -9.38 0.20 -10.58
CA SER A 241 -8.43 0.67 -11.60
C SER A 241 -8.84 2.04 -12.15
N PRO A 242 -7.92 2.98 -12.41
CA PRO A 242 -6.47 2.84 -12.30
C PRO A 242 -5.98 2.87 -10.85
N ASP A 243 -4.84 2.21 -10.60
CA ASP A 243 -4.10 2.25 -9.35
C ASP A 243 -2.59 2.18 -9.67
N PRO A 244 -1.75 3.14 -9.22
CA PRO A 244 -2.11 4.34 -8.47
C PRO A 244 -2.83 5.38 -9.34
N LEU A 245 -3.43 6.37 -8.69
CA LEU A 245 -4.07 7.51 -9.34
C LEU A 245 -3.02 8.50 -9.87
N THR A 246 -3.27 9.03 -11.07
CA THR A 246 -2.43 10.05 -11.71
C THR A 246 -3.18 11.37 -11.83
N VAL A 247 -2.46 12.49 -11.95
CA VAL A 247 -3.08 13.81 -12.16
C VAL A 247 -4.04 13.78 -13.35
N GLY A 248 -5.23 14.32 -13.15
CA GLY A 248 -6.29 14.35 -14.16
C GLY A 248 -7.15 13.08 -14.23
N THR A 249 -6.89 12.05 -13.42
CA THR A 249 -7.84 10.95 -13.22
C THR A 249 -9.13 11.50 -12.60
N THR A 250 -10.26 11.31 -13.28
CA THR A 250 -11.59 11.78 -12.84
C THR A 250 -12.55 10.65 -12.46
N LYS A 251 -12.11 9.40 -12.67
CA LYS A 251 -12.89 8.20 -12.35
C LYS A 251 -12.01 7.00 -12.02
N VAL A 252 -12.56 6.09 -11.22
CA VAL A 252 -12.02 4.75 -10.94
C VAL A 252 -13.09 3.73 -11.29
N THR A 253 -12.71 2.67 -11.99
CA THR A 253 -13.57 1.53 -12.31
C THR A 253 -13.41 0.47 -11.24
N ALA A 254 -14.52 0.17 -10.55
CA ALA A 254 -14.65 -0.96 -9.65
C ALA A 254 -15.08 -2.21 -10.44
N SER A 255 -14.46 -3.35 -10.20
CA SER A 255 -14.74 -4.62 -10.89
C SER A 255 -14.88 -5.78 -9.92
N TYR A 256 -15.83 -6.66 -10.21
CA TYR A 256 -16.06 -7.91 -9.49
C TYR A 256 -16.25 -9.05 -10.48
N THR A 257 -15.58 -10.19 -10.23
CA THR A 257 -15.66 -11.38 -11.08
C THR A 257 -16.14 -12.58 -10.28
N MET A 258 -17.16 -13.26 -10.78
CA MET A 258 -17.72 -14.47 -10.19
C MET A 258 -18.19 -15.40 -11.31
N GLY A 259 -17.87 -16.69 -11.25
CA GLY A 259 -18.28 -17.63 -12.30
C GLY A 259 -17.65 -17.34 -13.66
N GLY A 260 -16.45 -16.75 -13.70
CA GLY A 260 -15.83 -16.23 -14.93
C GLY A 260 -16.51 -15.00 -15.56
N ILE A 261 -17.57 -14.45 -14.94
CA ILE A 261 -18.27 -13.26 -15.42
C ILE A 261 -17.79 -12.05 -14.63
N THR A 262 -17.29 -11.02 -15.33
CA THR A 262 -16.88 -9.75 -14.72
C THR A 262 -17.96 -8.69 -14.92
N LYS A 263 -18.29 -7.95 -13.86
CA LYS A 263 -19.11 -6.73 -13.92
C LYS A 263 -18.34 -5.56 -13.33
N SER A 264 -18.54 -4.39 -13.93
CA SER A 264 -17.83 -3.18 -13.54
C SER A 264 -18.78 -1.99 -13.42
N ILE A 265 -18.42 -1.05 -12.55
CA ILE A 265 -19.11 0.22 -12.37
C ILE A 265 -18.08 1.34 -12.16
N ASP A 266 -18.34 2.50 -12.77
CA ASP A 266 -17.46 3.66 -12.65
C ASP A 266 -17.87 4.52 -11.44
N ILE A 267 -16.88 4.85 -10.62
CA ILE A 267 -16.96 5.85 -9.56
C ILE A 267 -16.36 7.13 -10.11
N THR A 268 -17.14 8.20 -10.18
CA THR A 268 -16.78 9.43 -10.90
C THR A 268 -16.71 10.62 -9.96
N GLY A 269 -16.15 11.74 -10.44
CA GLY A 269 -16.05 12.98 -9.67
C GLY A 269 -14.75 13.11 -8.87
N LEU A 270 -13.75 12.29 -9.19
CA LEU A 270 -12.45 12.38 -8.56
C LEU A 270 -11.71 13.65 -9.02
N ASN A 271 -10.95 14.23 -8.11
CA ASN A 271 -10.08 15.36 -8.29
C ASN A 271 -8.69 14.97 -7.80
N VAL A 272 -7.83 14.53 -8.72
CA VAL A 272 -6.46 14.12 -8.43
C VAL A 272 -5.50 15.27 -8.73
N THR A 273 -4.85 15.78 -7.70
CA THR A 273 -3.91 16.90 -7.78
C THR A 273 -2.46 16.44 -7.59
N ILE A 274 -1.48 17.24 -8.04
CA ILE A 274 -0.06 16.92 -7.81
C ILE A 274 0.19 16.80 -6.31
N ASN A 275 0.91 15.76 -5.89
CA ASN A 275 1.34 15.65 -4.50
C ASN A 275 2.40 16.72 -4.19
N PRO A 276 2.10 17.71 -3.32
CA PRO A 276 3.05 18.77 -3.04
C PRO A 276 4.21 18.29 -2.16
N PHE A 277 4.09 17.11 -1.54
CA PHE A 277 5.07 16.56 -0.61
C PHE A 277 6.16 15.75 -1.32
N GLN A 278 7.38 16.26 -1.28
CA GLN A 278 8.59 15.62 -1.79
C GLN A 278 9.35 14.93 -0.65
N LEU A 279 9.97 13.78 -0.94
CA LEU A 279 10.75 13.03 0.04
C LEU A 279 11.96 13.83 0.51
N VAL A 280 12.13 13.95 1.84
CA VAL A 280 13.36 14.46 2.47
C VAL A 280 14.27 13.29 2.85
N GLY A 281 13.70 12.24 3.45
CA GLY A 281 14.42 11.03 3.77
C GLY A 281 13.53 9.93 4.33
N SER A 282 14.03 8.70 4.27
CA SER A 282 13.38 7.49 4.75
C SER A 282 14.40 6.69 5.56
N TYR A 283 14.08 6.38 6.81
CA TYR A 283 15.03 5.89 7.82
C TYR A 283 14.52 4.60 8.44
N GLU A 284 15.13 3.47 8.07
CA GLU A 284 14.80 2.12 8.57
C GLU A 284 15.62 1.77 9.82
N PHE A 285 14.96 1.44 10.92
CA PHE A 285 15.63 1.18 12.20
C PHE A 285 15.94 -0.31 12.37
N GLY A 286 17.23 -0.65 12.29
CA GLY A 286 17.74 -1.98 12.66
C GLY A 286 18.03 -2.07 14.16
N ALA A 287 18.48 -3.23 14.66
CA ALA A 287 18.72 -3.49 16.09
C ALA A 287 19.57 -2.44 16.85
N SER A 288 20.41 -1.69 16.14
CA SER A 288 21.28 -0.63 16.67
C SER A 288 20.72 0.79 16.47
N GLY A 289 19.50 0.93 15.99
CA GLY A 289 18.87 2.20 15.61
C GLY A 289 19.22 2.63 14.18
N HIS A 290 19.32 3.94 13.97
CA HIS A 290 19.66 4.55 12.67
C HIS A 290 20.64 5.71 12.86
N THR A 291 21.67 5.82 12.01
CA THR A 291 22.76 6.80 12.16
C THR A 291 22.31 8.25 12.03
N SER A 292 21.30 8.53 11.18
CA SER A 292 20.66 9.86 11.07
C SER A 292 19.83 10.26 12.29
N TRP A 293 19.56 9.32 13.21
CA TRP A 293 18.84 9.55 14.47
C TRP A 293 19.73 9.18 15.66
N PRO A 294 20.89 9.86 15.83
CA PRO A 294 21.98 9.39 16.68
C PRO A 294 21.72 9.55 18.18
N ILE A 295 20.75 10.39 18.57
CA ILE A 295 20.44 10.64 19.97
C ILE A 295 19.24 9.78 20.34
N SER A 296 19.39 8.89 21.31
CA SER A 296 18.29 8.09 21.84
C SER A 296 18.29 8.06 23.36
N THR A 297 17.12 7.86 23.96
CA THR A 297 16.96 7.66 25.41
C THR A 297 15.87 6.62 25.61
N GLY A 298 16.12 5.60 26.44
CA GLY A 298 15.14 4.54 26.69
C GLY A 298 14.88 3.61 25.50
N MET A 299 15.66 3.71 24.42
CA MET A 299 15.54 2.85 23.23
C MET A 299 16.69 1.82 23.17
N GLY A 300 16.45 0.67 22.53
CA GLY A 300 17.45 -0.37 22.34
C GLY A 300 16.94 -1.55 21.51
N THR A 301 17.67 -2.66 21.55
CA THR A 301 17.33 -3.87 20.80
C THR A 301 15.98 -4.46 21.23
N TYR A 302 15.19 -4.89 20.24
CA TYR A 302 13.84 -5.42 20.38
C TYR A 302 13.70 -6.68 19.51
N PHE A 303 13.25 -7.79 20.09
CA PHE A 303 13.24 -9.14 19.46
C PHE A 303 14.55 -9.51 18.72
N GLY A 304 15.70 -9.06 19.22
CA GLY A 304 17.03 -9.40 18.69
C GLY A 304 17.45 -8.72 17.38
N SER A 305 16.50 -8.33 16.53
CA SER A 305 16.79 -7.72 15.21
C SER A 305 16.10 -6.36 14.97
N GLY A 306 15.15 -5.97 15.82
CA GLY A 306 14.44 -4.69 15.76
C GLY A 306 14.93 -3.67 16.80
N TYR A 307 14.36 -2.47 16.74
CA TYR A 307 14.69 -1.36 17.64
C TYR A 307 13.44 -0.80 18.29
N GLY A 308 13.47 -0.55 19.60
CA GLY A 308 12.26 -0.12 20.30
C GLY A 308 12.51 0.35 21.71
N VAL A 309 11.42 0.70 22.39
CA VAL A 309 11.42 1.05 23.82
C VAL A 309 12.02 -0.11 24.61
N SER A 310 13.00 0.17 25.45
CA SER A 310 13.71 -0.81 26.29
C SER A 310 12.97 -1.10 27.59
N ASN A 311 12.41 -0.07 28.21
CA ASN A 311 11.61 -0.15 29.43
C ASN A 311 10.29 0.61 29.24
N ALA A 312 9.18 -0.12 29.27
CA ALA A 312 7.84 0.43 29.04
C ALA A 312 7.49 1.59 29.99
N SER A 313 7.86 1.49 31.28
CA SER A 313 7.49 2.48 32.29
C SER A 313 8.21 3.82 32.14
N SER A 314 9.31 3.86 31.39
CA SER A 314 10.08 5.09 31.11
C SER A 314 9.82 5.64 29.71
N GLY A 315 9.13 4.89 28.85
CA GLY A 315 9.00 5.20 27.43
C GLY A 315 10.34 5.21 26.71
N GLY A 316 10.41 5.90 25.59
CA GLY A 316 11.65 6.04 24.83
C GLY A 316 11.58 7.17 23.82
N ARG A 317 12.73 7.60 23.32
CA ARG A 317 12.80 8.62 22.27
C ARG A 317 14.00 8.46 21.36
N VAL A 318 13.85 8.93 20.13
CA VAL A 318 14.92 9.15 19.16
C VAL A 318 14.91 10.60 18.67
N LYS A 319 16.08 11.13 18.37
CA LYS A 319 16.25 12.55 18.06
C LYS A 319 17.32 12.77 16.99
N ALA A 320 16.98 13.63 16.03
CA ALA A 320 17.85 14.08 14.95
C ALA A 320 17.83 15.61 14.90
N ALA A 321 18.81 16.26 15.50
CA ALA A 321 18.79 17.72 15.73
C ALA A 321 18.93 18.57 14.46
N ARG A 322 19.53 18.02 13.38
CA ARG A 322 19.86 18.70 12.11
C ARG A 322 19.27 18.02 10.87
N LEU A 323 18.27 17.15 11.03
CA LEU A 323 17.74 16.35 9.93
C LEU A 323 17.20 17.17 8.75
N LEU A 324 16.73 18.39 9.01
CA LEU A 324 16.00 19.24 8.07
C LEU A 324 16.77 20.52 7.72
N GLU A 325 18.09 20.54 7.91
CA GLU A 325 18.93 21.70 7.62
C GLU A 325 18.89 22.12 6.14
N SER A 326 18.70 21.17 5.22
CA SER A 326 18.55 21.42 3.78
C SER A 326 17.13 21.79 3.33
N VAL A 327 16.17 21.84 4.25
CA VAL A 327 14.77 22.13 3.93
C VAL A 327 14.51 23.63 4.07
N PRO A 328 14.02 24.37 3.07
CA PRO A 328 13.80 25.81 3.20
C PRO A 328 12.80 26.18 4.30
N VAL A 329 12.93 27.39 4.86
CA VAL A 329 11.89 28.02 5.69
C VAL A 329 10.53 28.01 4.99
N ALA A 330 9.44 28.15 5.75
CA ALA A 330 8.06 28.07 5.26
C ALA A 330 7.69 26.73 4.58
N SER A 331 8.51 25.69 4.69
CA SER A 331 8.13 24.36 4.24
C SER A 331 7.18 23.69 5.24
N THR A 332 6.10 23.10 4.72
CA THR A 332 5.27 22.15 5.47
C THR A 332 6.03 20.84 5.61
N ILE A 333 6.11 20.28 6.81
CA ILE A 333 6.81 19.02 7.05
C ILE A 333 5.78 17.95 7.41
N ARG A 334 5.83 16.82 6.70
CA ARG A 334 5.06 15.61 7.01
C ARG A 334 6.00 14.52 7.49
N VAL A 335 5.64 13.86 8.58
CA VAL A 335 6.38 12.77 9.20
C VAL A 335 5.45 11.57 9.30
N THR A 336 5.89 10.44 8.76
CA THR A 336 5.21 9.16 8.84
C THR A 336 6.05 8.24 9.73
N ILE A 337 5.44 7.64 10.75
CA ILE A 337 6.10 6.77 11.73
C ILE A 337 5.48 5.37 11.63
N GLU A 338 6.30 4.40 11.22
CA GLU A 338 5.92 2.99 11.28
C GLU A 338 6.40 2.43 12.61
N SER A 339 5.45 2.24 13.54
CA SER A 339 5.71 1.63 14.84
C SER A 339 4.52 0.81 15.31
N ILE A 340 4.75 -0.04 16.32
CA ILE A 340 3.70 -0.90 16.87
C ILE A 340 3.98 -1.21 18.34
N THR A 341 2.95 -1.42 19.16
CA THR A 341 3.13 -1.90 20.54
C THR A 341 3.37 -3.40 20.57
N ASN A 342 3.86 -3.92 21.69
CA ASN A 342 4.08 -5.35 21.91
C ASN A 342 2.89 -6.05 22.56
N ASP A 343 1.68 -5.51 22.39
CA ASP A 343 0.48 -5.98 23.05
C ASP A 343 -0.71 -6.04 22.11
N ALA A 344 -1.57 -7.03 22.29
CA ALA A 344 -2.71 -7.26 21.41
C ALA A 344 -3.83 -6.24 21.63
N THR A 345 -3.87 -5.59 22.78
CA THR A 345 -5.03 -4.79 23.23
C THR A 345 -4.68 -3.38 23.68
N ASN A 346 -3.43 -3.15 24.09
CA ASN A 346 -2.99 -1.88 24.64
C ASN A 346 -2.15 -1.09 23.64
N THR A 347 -2.49 0.18 23.51
CA THR A 347 -1.78 1.15 22.68
C THR A 347 -0.83 2.00 23.54
N THR A 348 -0.01 2.82 22.89
CA THR A 348 0.76 3.88 23.55
C THR A 348 0.75 5.11 22.68
N ASP A 349 0.83 6.28 23.27
CA ASP A 349 0.96 7.50 22.49
C ASP A 349 2.40 7.69 21.98
N VAL A 350 2.49 8.17 20.75
CA VAL A 350 3.73 8.56 20.09
C VAL A 350 3.62 10.00 19.65
N SER A 351 4.51 10.83 20.15
CA SER A 351 4.57 12.26 19.85
C SER A 351 5.77 12.60 18.98
N VAL A 352 5.56 13.47 18.00
CA VAL A 352 6.62 14.03 17.14
C VAL A 352 6.74 15.52 17.46
N TYR A 353 7.97 15.99 17.65
CA TYR A 353 8.28 17.40 17.94
C TYR A 353 9.24 17.97 16.90
N GLY A 354 8.97 19.20 16.45
CA GLY A 354 9.92 19.99 15.68
C GLY A 354 11.00 20.59 16.59
N LEU A 355 12.23 20.64 16.08
CA LEU A 355 13.39 21.16 16.82
C LEU A 355 13.97 22.41 16.17
N ASN A 356 14.39 23.36 17.02
CA ASN A 356 15.07 24.60 16.63
C ASN A 356 16.56 24.36 16.31
N TYR A 357 17.29 25.45 16.02
CA TYR A 357 18.73 25.39 15.73
C TYR A 357 19.58 24.84 16.91
N ASN A 358 19.14 24.88 18.16
CA ASN A 358 19.89 24.26 19.26
C ASN A 358 19.49 22.80 19.53
N GLY A 359 18.55 22.25 18.74
CA GLY A 359 18.00 20.91 18.97
C GLY A 359 16.98 20.88 20.10
N GLU A 360 16.41 22.02 20.49
CA GLU A 360 15.37 22.13 21.51
C GLU A 360 13.99 22.10 20.86
N ARG A 361 12.97 21.64 21.58
CA ARG A 361 11.60 21.59 21.05
C ARG A 361 11.08 22.99 20.78
N ILE A 362 10.44 23.17 19.63
CA ILE A 362 9.73 24.40 19.30
C ILE A 362 8.32 24.30 19.90
N THR A 363 7.95 25.28 20.71
CA THR A 363 6.61 25.35 21.32
C THR A 363 5.52 25.34 20.26
N GLY A 364 4.50 24.49 20.42
CA GLY A 364 3.37 24.39 19.50
C GLY A 364 3.65 23.61 18.20
N VAL A 365 4.88 23.18 17.96
CA VAL A 365 5.27 22.41 16.77
C VAL A 365 5.40 20.95 17.16
N SER A 366 4.25 20.30 17.34
CA SER A 366 4.16 18.89 17.72
C SER A 366 2.84 18.25 17.32
N GLY A 367 2.80 16.93 17.29
CA GLY A 367 1.54 16.18 17.33
C GLY A 367 1.75 14.80 17.92
N THR A 368 0.63 14.13 18.17
CA THR A 368 0.58 12.84 18.83
C THR A 368 -0.38 11.93 18.08
N TYR A 369 -0.01 10.67 17.93
CA TYR A 369 -0.92 9.62 17.50
C TYR A 369 -0.84 8.42 18.44
N THR A 370 -1.88 7.61 18.40
CA THR A 370 -1.96 6.37 19.18
C THR A 370 -1.34 5.24 18.37
N ASN A 371 -0.25 4.68 18.89
CA ASN A 371 0.47 3.57 18.28
C ASN A 371 -0.41 2.30 18.24
N PRO A 372 -0.55 1.62 17.09
CA PRO A 372 -1.40 0.44 16.98
C PRO A 372 -0.94 -0.73 17.84
N THR A 373 -1.89 -1.62 18.16
CA THR A 373 -1.63 -2.89 18.84
C THR A 373 -0.95 -3.89 17.89
N ASN A 374 -0.27 -4.90 18.44
CA ASN A 374 0.28 -5.99 17.63
C ASN A 374 -0.74 -7.01 17.14
N ASP A 375 -2.00 -6.90 17.58
CA ASP A 375 -3.06 -7.87 17.24
C ASP A 375 -2.66 -9.34 17.47
N GLY A 376 -1.87 -9.61 18.52
CA GLY A 376 -1.40 -10.95 18.86
C GLY A 376 -0.19 -11.45 18.07
N LEU A 377 0.37 -10.65 17.16
CA LEU A 377 1.57 -10.97 16.40
C LEU A 377 2.81 -10.99 17.31
N SER A 378 3.68 -11.98 17.10
CA SER A 378 4.88 -12.20 17.93
C SER A 378 6.21 -12.27 17.17
N ASN A 379 6.17 -12.39 15.84
CA ASN A 379 7.37 -12.37 14.99
C ASN A 379 7.70 -10.94 14.52
N ILE A 380 8.98 -10.58 14.50
CA ILE A 380 9.46 -9.26 14.09
C ILE A 380 9.05 -8.87 12.66
N ASP A 381 9.07 -9.80 11.71
CA ASP A 381 8.70 -9.49 10.31
C ASP A 381 7.20 -9.22 10.19
N ALA A 382 6.37 -9.99 10.90
CA ALA A 382 4.94 -9.75 10.95
C ALA A 382 4.61 -8.41 11.62
N LEU A 383 5.33 -8.05 12.69
CA LEU A 383 5.18 -6.76 13.36
C LEU A 383 5.60 -5.59 12.47
N LYS A 384 6.67 -5.73 11.68
CA LYS A 384 7.09 -4.72 10.71
C LYS A 384 6.06 -4.51 9.61
N ASN A 385 5.54 -5.59 9.04
CA ASN A 385 4.48 -5.52 8.04
C ASN A 385 3.23 -4.83 8.60
N ARG A 386 2.83 -5.21 9.82
CA ARG A 386 1.69 -4.58 10.50
C ARG A 386 1.90 -3.09 10.79
N ALA A 387 3.11 -2.70 11.18
CA ALA A 387 3.45 -1.28 11.40
C ALA A 387 3.40 -0.47 10.09
N ALA A 388 3.75 -1.09 8.95
CA ALA A 388 3.68 -0.47 7.62
C ALA A 388 2.24 -0.35 7.09
N GLU A 389 1.34 -1.25 7.49
CA GLU A 389 -0.09 -1.17 7.15
C GLU A 389 -0.82 -0.04 7.90
N PHE A 390 -0.36 0.31 9.11
CA PHE A 390 -1.01 1.30 9.98
C PHE A 390 0.00 2.36 10.49
N PRO A 391 0.63 3.13 9.59
CA PRO A 391 1.60 4.13 10.00
C PRO A 391 0.91 5.31 10.69
N GLY A 392 1.58 5.89 11.68
CA GLY A 392 1.20 7.19 12.23
C GLY A 392 1.61 8.32 11.29
N GLU A 393 0.65 9.10 10.81
CA GLU A 393 0.91 10.27 9.96
C GLU A 393 0.78 11.57 10.76
N PHE A 394 1.74 12.47 10.56
CA PHE A 394 1.75 13.76 11.22
C PHE A 394 2.19 14.85 10.24
N THR A 395 1.45 15.96 10.17
CA THR A 395 1.82 17.14 9.37
C THR A 395 1.92 18.35 10.27
N PHE A 396 3.09 18.98 10.33
CA PHE A 396 3.23 20.29 10.99
C PHE A 396 2.46 21.32 10.15
N ALA A 397 1.42 21.93 10.74
CA ALA A 397 0.53 22.85 10.02
C ALA A 397 1.29 24.08 9.46
N PRO A 398 1.07 24.46 8.19
CA PRO A 398 1.70 25.61 7.58
C PRO A 398 0.88 26.92 7.67
N PRO A 399 1.53 28.09 7.47
CA PRO A 399 2.98 28.23 7.39
C PRO A 399 3.60 28.15 8.79
N VAL A 400 4.63 27.31 8.94
CA VAL A 400 5.44 27.33 10.16
C VAL A 400 6.33 28.56 10.05
N ASP A 401 5.99 29.59 10.81
CA ASP A 401 6.77 30.83 10.92
C ASP A 401 8.16 30.66 11.57
N VAL A 402 8.55 29.42 11.87
CA VAL A 402 9.79 29.04 12.56
C VAL A 402 10.46 27.94 11.75
N LYS A 403 11.78 28.03 11.58
CA LYS A 403 12.53 27.00 10.88
C LYS A 403 12.62 25.75 11.75
N ILE A 404 12.12 24.63 11.23
CA ILE A 404 12.38 23.31 11.81
C ILE A 404 13.72 22.82 11.26
N TYR A 405 14.70 22.59 12.15
CA TYR A 405 16.02 22.04 11.79
C TYR A 405 16.11 20.55 12.06
N GLY A 406 15.29 20.02 12.96
CA GLY A 406 15.35 18.62 13.37
C GLY A 406 14.03 18.11 13.91
N LEU A 407 14.02 16.83 14.26
CA LEU A 407 12.85 16.12 14.77
C LEU A 407 13.21 15.30 16.02
N GLU A 408 12.26 15.18 16.93
CA GLU A 408 12.30 14.22 18.05
C GLU A 408 11.02 13.40 18.04
N VAL A 409 11.14 12.08 18.10
CA VAL A 409 10.02 11.15 18.22
C VAL A 409 10.06 10.53 19.60
N VAL A 410 8.93 10.57 20.31
CA VAL A 410 8.81 10.18 21.71
C VAL A 410 7.69 9.17 21.85
N PHE A 411 8.03 8.00 22.36
CA PHE A 411 7.10 6.99 22.82
C PHE A 411 6.79 7.25 24.30
N ALA A 412 5.52 7.48 24.62
CA ALA A 412 5.09 7.70 25.99
C ALA A 412 5.41 6.49 26.89
N SER A 413 5.53 6.73 28.19
CA SER A 413 5.53 5.64 29.16
C SER A 413 4.21 4.90 29.10
N SER A 414 4.24 3.58 29.10
CA SER A 414 3.04 2.76 29.16
C SER A 414 3.31 1.43 29.88
N ALA A 415 2.32 0.55 29.93
CA ALA A 415 2.51 -0.82 30.42
C ALA A 415 3.21 -1.73 29.39
N LYS A 416 3.48 -1.23 28.18
CA LYS A 416 3.91 -2.00 27.00
C LYS A 416 5.07 -1.31 26.28
N ARG A 417 5.85 -2.10 25.54
CA ARG A 417 6.97 -1.63 24.74
C ARG A 417 6.50 -1.36 23.32
N SER A 418 7.18 -0.48 22.62
CA SER A 418 6.94 -0.22 21.20
C SER A 418 8.16 -0.51 20.37
N LEU A 419 7.94 -1.15 19.23
CA LEU A 419 8.91 -1.29 18.15
C LEU A 419 8.81 -0.06 17.24
N LEU A 420 9.95 0.54 16.91
CA LEU A 420 10.08 1.53 15.86
C LEU A 420 10.71 0.86 14.64
N CYS A 421 9.98 0.85 13.52
CA CYS A 421 10.43 0.22 12.28
C CYS A 421 11.05 1.27 11.35
N LYS A 422 10.32 2.35 11.09
CA LYS A 422 10.71 3.33 10.08
C LYS A 422 10.21 4.72 10.43
N ILE A 423 10.99 5.73 10.02
CA ILE A 423 10.54 7.12 9.95
C ILE A 423 10.71 7.61 8.52
N THR A 424 9.65 8.14 7.93
CA THR A 424 9.68 8.81 6.63
C THR A 424 9.37 10.29 6.83
N VAL A 425 10.17 11.16 6.21
CA VAL A 425 9.98 12.61 6.27
C VAL A 425 9.82 13.15 4.86
N LYS A 426 8.75 13.92 4.65
CA LYS A 426 8.46 14.63 3.41
C LYS A 426 8.28 16.12 3.68
N ARG A 427 8.45 16.94 2.65
CA ARG A 427 8.25 18.39 2.71
C ARG A 427 7.40 18.88 1.54
N ALA A 428 6.55 19.87 1.78
CA ALA A 428 5.98 20.71 0.73
C ALA A 428 6.55 22.11 0.86
N LEU A 429 6.98 22.70 -0.26
CA LEU A 429 7.51 24.06 -0.27
C LEU A 429 6.38 25.09 -0.12
N GLY A 430 6.58 26.08 0.74
CA GLY A 430 5.78 27.31 0.71
C GLY A 430 6.05 28.11 -0.57
N THR A 431 5.17 29.05 -0.87
CA THR A 431 5.32 30.00 -1.97
C THR A 431 6.59 30.84 -1.82
N ASP A 432 7.04 31.45 -2.91
CA ASP A 432 8.22 32.34 -2.89
C ASP A 432 8.06 33.51 -1.90
N ALA A 433 6.84 34.04 -1.76
CA ALA A 433 6.53 35.12 -0.82
C ALA A 433 6.59 34.64 0.64
N GLU A 434 6.03 33.46 0.93
CA GLU A 434 6.08 32.86 2.28
C GLU A 434 7.52 32.53 2.70
N GLN A 435 8.31 31.97 1.78
CA GLN A 435 9.73 31.70 2.02
C GLN A 435 10.53 32.98 2.33
N ALA A 436 10.34 34.04 1.54
CA ALA A 436 11.00 35.32 1.77
C ALA A 436 10.62 35.93 3.13
N ALA A 437 9.32 35.97 3.46
CA ALA A 437 8.83 36.49 4.73
C ALA A 437 9.35 35.68 5.93
N ALA A 438 9.34 34.35 5.82
CA ALA A 438 9.85 33.48 6.87
C ALA A 438 11.38 33.63 7.06
N PHE A 439 12.13 33.89 5.98
CA PHE A 439 13.57 34.16 6.09
C PHE A 439 13.85 35.49 6.81
N VAL A 440 13.09 36.55 6.52
CA VAL A 440 13.18 37.82 7.26
C VAL A 440 12.97 37.60 8.77
N LYS A 441 11.95 36.81 9.15
CA LYS A 441 11.67 36.47 10.54
C LYS A 441 12.79 35.63 11.18
N LEU A 442 13.34 34.67 10.44
CA LEU A 442 14.48 33.84 10.87
C LEU A 442 15.69 34.70 11.26
N VAL A 443 16.01 35.70 10.43
CA VAL A 443 17.10 36.65 10.66
C VAL A 443 16.81 37.58 11.84
N ASN A 444 15.60 38.13 11.94
CA ASN A 444 15.31 39.17 12.92
C ASN A 444 15.03 38.62 14.33
N SER A 445 14.40 37.44 14.44
CA SER A 445 13.78 36.98 15.70
C SER A 445 14.22 35.60 16.15
N ASP A 446 14.59 34.69 15.25
CA ASP A 446 14.95 33.31 15.59
C ASP A 446 16.48 33.17 15.69
N VAL A 447 17.13 32.42 14.80
CA VAL A 447 18.58 32.16 14.83
C VAL A 447 19.39 33.46 14.90
N GLY A 448 18.97 34.50 14.19
CA GLY A 448 19.68 35.77 14.21
C GLY A 448 19.59 36.53 15.55
N SER A 449 18.56 36.29 16.37
CA SER A 449 18.43 36.87 17.72
C SER A 449 19.51 36.38 18.68
N SER A 450 20.04 35.18 18.45
CA SER A 450 21.00 34.49 19.32
C SER A 450 22.47 34.68 18.89
N ALA A 451 22.76 35.72 18.10
CA ALA A 451 24.10 35.95 17.54
C ALA A 451 25.18 36.36 18.55
N ASN A 452 24.81 36.94 19.70
CA ASN A 452 25.80 37.44 20.65
C ASN A 452 26.72 36.30 21.14
N GLY A 453 28.03 36.44 20.94
CA GLY A 453 29.02 35.40 21.24
C GLY A 453 29.06 34.20 20.28
N LYS A 454 28.20 34.19 19.24
CA LYS A 454 28.06 33.11 18.25
C LYS A 454 27.97 33.63 16.81
N CYS A 455 28.51 34.83 16.54
CA CYS A 455 28.31 35.52 15.27
C CYS A 455 28.79 34.73 14.05
N VAL A 456 29.89 33.96 14.16
CA VAL A 456 30.43 33.13 13.07
C VAL A 456 29.43 32.04 12.69
N ASP A 457 28.95 31.27 13.68
CA ASP A 457 28.04 30.15 13.47
C ASP A 457 26.66 30.62 12.99
N VAL A 458 26.16 31.72 13.58
CA VAL A 458 24.88 32.31 13.18
C VAL A 458 24.94 32.86 11.76
N LEU A 459 26.02 33.55 11.38
CA LEU A 459 26.19 34.02 10.00
C LEU A 459 26.23 32.84 9.01
N ALA A 460 27.03 31.82 9.29
CA ALA A 460 27.13 30.63 8.44
C ALA A 460 25.76 29.94 8.27
N THR A 461 24.99 29.85 9.36
CA THR A 461 23.64 29.28 9.34
C THR A 461 22.69 30.10 8.46
N LEU A 462 22.62 31.42 8.69
CA LEU A 462 21.74 32.30 7.91
C LEU A 462 22.12 32.32 6.43
N GLN A 463 23.42 32.22 6.11
CA GLN A 463 23.89 32.10 4.73
C GLN A 463 23.44 30.76 4.11
N ASN A 464 23.58 29.65 4.83
CA ASN A 464 23.09 28.35 4.36
C ASN A 464 21.57 28.39 4.13
N ASP A 465 20.79 28.91 5.09
CA ASP A 465 19.34 29.05 4.95
C ASP A 465 18.93 29.97 3.79
N TYR A 466 19.70 31.03 3.52
CA TYR A 466 19.51 31.85 2.32
C TYR A 466 19.76 31.06 1.03
N THR A 467 20.82 30.25 0.98
CA THR A 467 21.20 29.50 -0.24
C THR A 467 20.15 28.48 -0.66
N ILE A 468 19.43 27.88 0.29
CA ILE A 468 18.38 26.88 0.01
C ILE A 468 17.03 27.50 -0.38
N LEU A 469 16.83 28.82 -0.23
CA LEU A 469 15.63 29.49 -0.73
C LEU A 469 15.48 29.34 -2.25
N SER A 470 14.23 29.33 -2.71
CA SER A 470 13.92 29.41 -4.13
C SER A 470 14.48 30.69 -4.76
N ALA A 471 14.70 30.68 -6.07
CA ALA A 471 15.19 31.86 -6.80
C ALA A 471 14.21 33.05 -6.69
N GLY A 472 12.90 32.77 -6.73
CA GLY A 472 11.88 33.80 -6.57
C GLY A 472 11.83 34.37 -5.15
N ALA A 473 11.98 33.54 -4.12
CA ALA A 473 12.04 34.00 -2.73
C ALA A 473 13.25 34.92 -2.50
N LYS A 474 14.42 34.59 -3.06
CA LYS A 474 15.61 35.46 -3.03
C LYS A 474 15.33 36.80 -3.69
N ALA A 475 14.75 36.80 -4.90
CA ALA A 475 14.42 38.02 -5.61
C ALA A 475 13.45 38.92 -4.82
N ILE A 476 12.44 38.32 -4.18
CA ILE A 476 11.49 39.03 -3.30
C ILE A 476 12.23 39.63 -2.11
N TYR A 477 13.03 38.85 -1.39
CA TYR A 477 13.80 39.33 -0.24
C TYR A 477 14.74 40.47 -0.64
N GLU A 478 15.54 40.32 -1.70
CA GLU A 478 16.49 41.34 -2.15
C GLU A 478 15.80 42.63 -2.62
N GLY A 479 14.65 42.50 -3.29
CA GLY A 479 13.84 43.65 -3.74
C GLY A 479 13.02 44.33 -2.64
N ALA A 480 12.81 43.68 -1.50
CA ALA A 480 11.96 44.18 -0.43
C ALA A 480 12.52 45.45 0.25
N SER A 481 11.64 46.43 0.46
CA SER A 481 11.95 47.74 1.05
C SER A 481 11.13 48.06 2.30
N ASP A 482 10.36 47.10 2.81
CA ASP A 482 9.70 47.23 4.11
C ASP A 482 10.74 47.23 5.25
N ALA A 483 10.32 47.77 6.40
CA ALA A 483 11.21 48.00 7.54
C ALA A 483 11.84 46.70 8.07
N ASP A 484 11.10 45.59 8.10
CA ASP A 484 11.57 44.31 8.63
C ASP A 484 12.61 43.67 7.71
N SER A 485 12.36 43.70 6.40
CA SER A 485 13.31 43.24 5.38
C SER A 485 14.59 44.07 5.39
N ILE A 486 14.50 45.39 5.52
CA ILE A 486 15.67 46.27 5.67
C ILE A 486 16.45 45.92 6.93
N ALA A 487 15.77 45.74 8.07
CA ALA A 487 16.40 45.35 9.33
C ALA A 487 17.12 44.00 9.21
N ALA A 488 16.51 43.01 8.54
CA ALA A 488 17.13 41.71 8.30
C ALA A 488 18.41 41.82 7.45
N LYS A 489 18.36 42.57 6.35
CA LYS A 489 19.55 42.82 5.49
C LYS A 489 20.67 43.51 6.26
N GLN A 490 20.33 44.54 7.04
CA GLN A 490 21.29 45.26 7.88
C GLN A 490 21.92 44.35 8.94
N ARG A 491 21.13 43.43 9.52
CA ARG A 491 21.62 42.46 10.50
C ARG A 491 22.62 41.48 9.88
N ILE A 492 22.32 40.93 8.71
CA ILE A 492 23.26 40.04 7.99
C ILE A 492 24.54 40.82 7.65
N ALA A 493 24.43 42.03 7.11
CA ALA A 493 25.59 42.86 6.77
C ALA A 493 26.44 43.18 8.01
N TYR A 494 25.82 43.46 9.16
CA TYR A 494 26.50 43.65 10.42
C TYR A 494 27.25 42.40 10.87
N LEU A 495 26.61 41.22 10.81
CA LEU A 495 27.25 39.94 11.16
C LEU A 495 28.46 39.66 10.25
N GLN A 496 28.34 39.89 8.95
CA GLN A 496 29.45 39.76 7.99
C GLN A 496 30.63 40.66 8.37
N ALA A 497 30.37 41.95 8.64
CA ALA A 497 31.40 42.89 9.04
C ALA A 497 32.05 42.51 10.38
N TRP A 498 31.24 42.07 11.35
CA TRP A 498 31.74 41.64 12.65
C TRP A 498 32.64 40.40 12.51
N VAL A 499 32.20 39.37 11.79
CA VAL A 499 32.98 38.14 11.58
C VAL A 499 34.30 38.46 10.88
N ALA A 500 34.27 39.24 9.80
CA ALA A 500 35.48 39.63 9.07
C ALA A 500 36.50 40.37 9.96
N ALA A 501 36.03 41.19 10.91
CA ALA A 501 36.89 41.93 11.84
C ALA A 501 37.44 41.09 13.01
N HIS A 502 36.81 39.95 13.33
CA HIS A 502 37.13 39.15 14.52
C HIS A 502 37.66 37.73 14.22
N THR A 503 37.77 37.32 12.96
CA THR A 503 38.54 36.12 12.58
C THR A 503 40.03 36.43 12.52
N PRO A 504 40.90 35.71 13.27
CA PRO A 504 42.35 35.86 13.17
C PRO A 504 42.82 35.57 11.74
N SER A 505 43.62 36.47 11.16
CA SER A 505 44.19 36.35 9.82
C SER A 505 44.93 35.02 9.63
N GLY A 506 44.25 34.04 9.03
CA GLY A 506 44.78 32.68 8.89
C GLY A 506 44.04 31.78 7.89
N SER A 507 43.50 32.33 6.79
CA SER A 507 43.38 31.68 5.47
C SER A 507 42.50 32.52 4.56
N ARG A 508 43.03 32.94 3.41
CA ARG A 508 42.22 33.54 2.34
C ARG A 508 41.42 32.42 1.68
N TYR A 509 40.13 32.31 1.98
CA TYR A 509 39.20 31.65 1.09
C TYR A 509 38.81 32.67 0.02
N ILE A 510 39.31 32.49 -1.21
CA ILE A 510 38.75 33.19 -2.37
C ILE A 510 37.51 32.40 -2.75
N GLU A 511 36.34 32.90 -2.40
CA GLU A 511 35.10 32.44 -3.02
C GLU A 511 34.77 33.39 -4.17
N ASN A 512 34.70 32.81 -5.37
CA ASN A 512 34.37 33.49 -6.60
C ASN A 512 32.83 33.54 -6.72
N SER A 513 32.19 34.67 -6.46
CA SER A 513 30.83 34.93 -6.94
C SER A 513 30.54 36.42 -7.12
N SER A 514 29.89 36.71 -8.24
CA SER A 514 29.79 38.00 -8.94
C SER A 514 28.85 39.04 -8.31
N ALA A 515 28.86 39.23 -6.99
CA ALA A 515 27.91 40.11 -6.29
C ALA A 515 28.53 41.38 -5.69
N THR A 516 29.84 41.57 -5.73
CA THR A 516 30.52 42.58 -4.88
C THR A 516 30.60 44.00 -5.47
N ILE A 517 30.14 44.25 -6.70
CA ILE A 517 30.35 45.57 -7.34
C ILE A 517 29.25 46.60 -6.99
N ILE A 518 28.07 46.20 -6.50
CA ILE A 518 26.97 47.15 -6.24
C ILE A 518 26.97 47.71 -4.81
N ASN A 519 27.48 46.98 -3.81
CA ASN A 519 27.38 47.41 -2.40
C ASN A 519 28.44 48.40 -1.92
N VAL A 520 29.53 48.63 -2.68
CA VAL A 520 30.56 49.61 -2.31
C VAL A 520 30.12 51.06 -2.60
N ALA A 521 29.15 51.27 -3.50
CA ALA A 521 28.67 52.61 -3.84
C ALA A 521 27.67 53.19 -2.80
N LEU A 522 26.92 52.35 -2.07
CA LEU A 522 25.91 52.83 -1.12
C LEU A 522 26.51 53.23 0.24
N ILE A 523 27.59 52.57 0.66
CA ILE A 523 28.23 52.80 1.98
C ILE A 523 29.05 54.10 1.99
N GLY A 524 29.57 54.53 0.83
CA GLY A 524 30.23 55.83 0.71
C GLY A 524 29.30 57.04 0.86
N ALA A 525 28.01 56.91 0.49
CA ALA A 525 27.07 58.03 0.45
C ALA A 525 26.43 58.36 1.82
N LEU A 526 26.28 57.38 2.72
CA LEU A 526 25.64 57.58 4.03
C LEU A 526 26.62 58.00 5.14
N GLY A 527 27.91 57.68 5.00
CA GLY A 527 28.96 58.15 5.92
C GLY A 527 29.29 59.63 5.75
N LEU A 528 29.20 60.16 4.52
CA LEU A 528 29.51 61.56 4.22
C LEU A 528 28.41 62.52 4.68
N THR A 529 27.13 62.13 4.63
CA THR A 529 26.01 63.00 5.06
C THR A 529 25.97 63.20 6.57
N ALA A 530 26.34 62.18 7.37
CA ALA A 530 26.44 62.31 8.82
C ALA A 530 27.58 63.24 9.28
N ILE A 531 28.72 63.22 8.57
CA ILE A 531 29.89 64.06 8.89
C ILE A 531 29.65 65.53 8.51
N PHE A 532 29.00 65.80 7.38
CA PHE A 532 28.63 67.18 7.00
C PHE A 532 27.53 67.77 7.89
N GLY A 533 26.55 66.97 8.33
CA GLY A 533 25.51 67.42 9.28
C GLY A 533 26.09 67.85 10.63
N PHE A 534 27.08 67.12 11.16
CA PHE A 534 27.72 67.45 12.43
C PHE A 534 28.64 68.68 12.34
N TYR A 535 29.29 68.90 11.19
CA TYR A 535 30.11 70.09 10.95
C TYR A 535 29.29 71.39 10.85
N PHE A 536 28.10 71.34 10.24
CA PHE A 536 27.22 72.52 10.14
C PHE A 536 26.52 72.89 11.46
N LEU A 537 26.18 71.90 12.30
CA LEU A 537 25.55 72.15 13.60
C LEU A 537 26.52 72.73 14.65
N THR A 538 27.82 72.45 14.53
CA THR A 538 28.83 72.96 15.46
C THR A 538 29.34 74.37 15.09
N LYS A 539 29.25 74.77 13.81
CA LYS A 539 29.70 76.12 13.37
C LYS A 539 28.67 77.23 13.61
N LYS A 540 27.37 76.91 13.70
CA LYS A 540 26.30 77.91 13.96
C LYS A 540 26.22 78.43 15.40
N LYS A 541 26.95 77.85 16.36
CA LYS A 541 26.96 78.34 17.76
C LYS A 541 28.05 79.39 18.05
N LYS A 542 28.74 79.92 17.04
CA LYS A 542 29.90 80.81 17.27
C LYS A 542 29.95 82.14 16.49
N GLN A 543 28.89 82.60 15.85
CA GLN A 543 28.82 83.99 15.38
C GLN A 543 27.41 84.59 15.52
N VAL A 544 27.36 85.62 16.37
CA VAL A 544 26.29 86.60 16.70
C VAL A 544 25.07 86.09 17.44
#